data_AF-A0A1Y3AYU5-F1
#
_entry.id   AF-A0A1Y3AYU5-F1
#
_cell.length_a   1.000
_cell.length_b   1.000
_cell.length_c   1.000
_cell.angle_alpha   90.00
_cell.angle_beta   90.00
_cell.angle_gamma   90.00
#
_symmetry.space_group_name_H-M   'P 1'
#
loop_
_entity.id
_entity.type
_entity.pdbx_description
1 polymer ?
#
loop_
_entity_poly.entity_id
_entity_poly.type
_entity_poly.pdbx_seq_one_letter_code
_entity_poly.pdbx_strand_id
1 'polypeptide(L)'
;MSTVQNIFSNRLWQNSDHNTSSVYVTQVARPIHVGGRFPLNPNEKEWYIVQFVVVRVGSIHNFTEQLYRLESEVRQIKNRDPCPKHYKATTVEYVFRERKLHVDWCSFKLINPKKVD
;
A
#
# COMPACT_ATOMS: atom_id res chain seq x y z
N MET A 1 -4.51 -2.28 -16.99
CA MET A 1 -3.73 -2.57 -15.77
C MET A 1 -3.61 -1.29 -14.95
N SER A 2 -3.92 -1.33 -13.66
CA SER A 2 -3.78 -0.15 -12.80
C SER A 2 -2.31 0.12 -12.45
N THR A 3 -1.94 1.39 -12.25
CA THR A 3 -0.56 1.80 -11.93
C THR A 3 -0.02 1.06 -10.71
N VAL A 4 -0.85 0.86 -9.67
CA VAL A 4 -0.51 0.12 -8.45
C VAL A 4 -0.29 -1.36 -8.74
N GLN A 5 -1.20 -2.01 -9.48
CA GLN A 5 -1.06 -3.42 -9.87
C GLN A 5 0.28 -3.67 -10.58
N ASN A 6 0.68 -2.76 -11.48
CA ASN A 6 1.96 -2.84 -12.19
C ASN A 6 3.18 -2.68 -11.26
N ILE A 7 3.07 -1.93 -10.16
CA ILE A 7 4.17 -1.85 -9.17
C ILE A 7 4.32 -3.21 -8.49
N PHE A 8 3.20 -3.80 -8.06
CA PHE A 8 3.22 -5.07 -7.37
C PHE A 8 3.67 -6.22 -8.28
N SER A 9 3.16 -6.31 -9.52
CA SER A 9 3.59 -7.36 -10.46
C SER A 9 5.06 -7.24 -10.83
N ASN A 10 5.55 -6.02 -11.09
CA ASN A 10 6.87 -5.83 -11.69
C ASN A 10 7.99 -5.57 -10.68
N ARG A 11 7.70 -5.33 -9.40
CA ARG A 11 8.72 -4.99 -8.41
C ARG A 11 8.55 -5.71 -7.08
N LEU A 12 7.36 -5.69 -6.47
CA LEU A 12 7.18 -6.10 -5.07
C LEU A 12 6.79 -7.57 -4.87
N TRP A 13 5.97 -8.09 -5.78
CA TRP A 13 5.41 -9.45 -5.72
C TRP A 13 5.79 -10.26 -6.95
N GLN A 14 7.07 -10.14 -7.34
CA GLN A 14 7.65 -10.98 -8.37
C GLN A 14 7.83 -12.39 -7.81
N ASN A 15 7.15 -13.37 -8.41
CA ASN A 15 7.43 -14.76 -8.15
C ASN A 15 8.39 -15.30 -9.22
N SER A 16 9.12 -16.36 -8.87
CA SER A 16 10.14 -16.98 -9.73
C SER A 16 9.58 -17.50 -11.06
N ASP A 17 8.28 -17.80 -11.14
CA ASP A 17 7.62 -18.16 -12.40
C ASP A 17 7.40 -16.92 -13.27
N HIS A 18 8.43 -16.62 -14.05
CA HIS A 18 8.60 -15.46 -14.94
C HIS A 18 7.49 -15.23 -15.99
N ASN A 19 6.48 -16.11 -16.06
CA ASN A 19 5.51 -16.16 -17.16
C ASN A 19 4.07 -15.80 -16.77
N THR A 20 3.74 -15.72 -15.47
CA THR A 20 2.35 -15.42 -15.06
C THR A 20 2.34 -14.43 -13.89
N SER A 21 2.23 -13.14 -14.21
CA SER A 21 1.96 -12.10 -13.21
C SER A 21 0.53 -12.28 -12.67
N SER A 22 0.35 -13.13 -11.67
CA SER A 22 -0.95 -13.44 -11.05
C SER A 22 -1.47 -12.37 -10.08
N VAL A 23 -0.93 -11.16 -10.16
CA VAL A 23 -1.27 -10.06 -9.25
C VAL A 23 -2.52 -9.35 -9.79
N TYR A 24 -3.56 -9.25 -8.97
CA TYR A 24 -4.81 -8.59 -9.32
C TYR A 24 -5.31 -7.69 -8.17
N VAL A 25 -6.09 -6.68 -8.51
CA VAL A 25 -6.71 -5.78 -7.53
C VAL A 25 -8.03 -6.41 -7.08
N THR A 26 -8.18 -6.65 -5.78
CA THR A 26 -9.39 -7.24 -5.20
C THR A 26 -10.37 -6.20 -4.69
N GLN A 27 -9.89 -5.02 -4.30
CA GLN A 27 -10.73 -3.95 -3.78
C GLN A 27 -10.12 -2.59 -4.08
N VAL A 28 -10.98 -1.65 -4.44
CA VAL A 28 -10.69 -0.21 -4.51
C VAL A 28 -11.81 0.50 -3.77
N ALA A 29 -11.49 1.16 -2.67
CA ALA A 29 -12.49 1.79 -1.80
C ALA A 29 -12.03 3.15 -1.30
N ARG A 30 -12.99 4.02 -0.98
CA ARG A 30 -12.70 5.26 -0.25
C ARG A 30 -12.37 4.92 1.21
N PRO A 31 -11.49 5.69 1.89
CA PRO A 31 -11.15 5.46 3.30
C PRO A 31 -12.38 5.31 4.20
N ILE A 32 -13.41 6.13 3.99
CA ILE A 32 -14.66 6.09 4.78
C ILE A 32 -15.40 4.74 4.70
N HIS A 33 -15.32 4.05 3.56
CA HIS A 33 -15.98 2.74 3.37
C HIS A 33 -15.22 1.59 4.06
N VAL A 34 -14.00 1.83 4.54
CA VAL A 34 -13.18 0.84 5.26
C VAL A 34 -12.92 1.25 6.71
N GLY A 35 -13.69 2.22 7.24
CA GLY A 35 -13.57 2.71 8.62
C GLY A 35 -12.47 3.75 8.85
N GLY A 36 -11.87 4.28 7.79
CA GLY A 36 -10.89 5.37 7.85
C GLY A 36 -11.55 6.73 8.08
N ARG A 37 -10.80 7.66 8.68
CA ARG A 37 -11.24 9.05 8.93
C ARG A 37 -10.69 9.99 7.86
N PHE A 38 -11.43 11.06 7.56
CA PHE A 38 -10.88 12.21 6.83
C PHE A 38 -9.93 13.00 7.73
N PRO A 39 -8.91 13.69 7.17
CA PRO A 39 -8.10 14.63 7.94
C PRO A 39 -9.00 15.69 8.62
N LEU A 40 -8.70 15.98 9.88
CA LEU A 40 -9.49 16.87 10.75
C LEU A 40 -9.47 18.34 10.32
N ASN A 41 -8.50 18.77 9.52
CA ASN A 41 -8.34 20.16 9.11
C ASN A 41 -8.82 20.38 7.66
N PRO A 42 -9.96 21.06 7.45
CA PRO A 42 -10.50 21.34 6.12
C PRO A 42 -9.69 22.39 5.32
N ASN A 43 -8.73 23.09 5.94
CA ASN A 43 -7.86 24.06 5.28
C ASN A 43 -6.51 23.49 4.83
N GLU A 44 -6.21 22.21 5.10
CA GLU A 44 -5.15 21.51 4.36
C GLU A 44 -5.64 21.43 2.90
N LYS A 45 -5.01 22.22 2.00
CA LYS A 45 -5.31 22.39 0.56
C LYS A 45 -5.55 21.10 -0.25
N GLU A 46 -5.32 19.93 0.33
CA GLU A 46 -5.40 18.61 -0.31
C GLU A 46 -6.83 18.06 -0.48
N TRP A 47 -7.87 18.58 0.18
CA TRP A 47 -9.18 17.92 0.15
C TRP A 47 -9.91 18.02 -1.20
N TYR A 48 -9.65 19.08 -1.99
CA TYR A 48 -10.31 19.29 -3.28
C TYR A 48 -9.71 18.46 -4.42
N ILE A 49 -8.50 17.90 -4.24
CA ILE A 49 -7.75 17.25 -5.34
C ILE A 49 -7.21 15.86 -4.97
N VAL A 50 -7.09 15.51 -3.69
CA VAL A 50 -6.50 14.23 -3.29
C VAL A 50 -7.59 13.19 -3.01
N GLN A 51 -7.87 12.38 -4.03
CA GLN A 51 -8.60 11.13 -3.86
C GLN A 51 -7.72 10.14 -3.09
N PHE A 52 -7.85 10.12 -1.76
CA PHE A 52 -7.34 9.00 -0.97
C PHE A 52 -8.16 7.75 -1.31
N VAL A 53 -7.45 6.68 -1.64
CA VAL A 53 -8.06 5.41 -2.03
C VAL A 53 -7.33 4.27 -1.33
N VAL A 54 -8.10 3.34 -0.78
CA VAL A 54 -7.60 2.09 -0.23
C VAL A 54 -7.68 1.03 -1.32
N VAL A 55 -6.52 0.47 -1.65
CA VAL A 55 -6.37 -0.57 -2.66
C VAL A 55 -5.95 -1.86 -1.98
N ARG A 56 -6.68 -2.95 -2.21
CA ARG A 56 -6.24 -4.30 -1.86
C ARG A 56 -5.76 -5.02 -3.11
N VAL A 57 -4.57 -5.58 -2.99
CA VAL A 57 -3.92 -6.34 -4.06
C VAL A 57 -3.77 -7.78 -3.58
N GLY A 58 -4.22 -8.72 -4.41
CA GLY A 58 -4.15 -10.15 -4.17
C GLY A 58 -3.26 -10.84 -5.22
N SER A 59 -2.80 -12.03 -4.86
CA SER A 59 -2.10 -12.93 -5.75
C SER A 59 -2.44 -14.37 -5.38
N ILE A 60 -2.31 -15.30 -6.33
CA ILE A 60 -2.44 -16.75 -6.07
C ILE A 60 -1.20 -17.32 -5.38
N HIS A 61 -0.07 -16.63 -5.46
CA HIS A 61 1.20 -17.05 -4.86
C HIS A 61 1.36 -16.50 -3.44
N ASN A 62 2.23 -17.16 -2.67
CA ASN A 62 2.60 -16.69 -1.33
C ASN A 62 3.32 -15.33 -1.38
N PHE A 63 3.34 -14.62 -0.25
CA PHE A 63 4.10 -13.39 -0.12
C PHE A 63 5.61 -13.65 -0.32
N THR A 64 6.25 -12.76 -1.06
CA THR A 64 7.70 -12.76 -1.27
C THR A 64 8.42 -12.25 -0.03
N GLU A 65 9.72 -12.57 0.10
CA GLU A 65 10.58 -12.02 1.15
C GLU A 65 10.55 -10.48 1.16
N GLN A 66 10.48 -9.85 -0.01
CA GLN A 66 10.36 -8.40 -0.14
C GLN A 66 9.11 -7.83 0.53
N LEU A 67 7.96 -8.52 0.42
CA LEU A 67 6.72 -8.10 1.09
C LEU A 67 6.82 -8.25 2.62
N TYR A 68 7.44 -9.34 3.10
CA TYR A 68 7.68 -9.51 4.54
C TYR A 68 8.66 -8.47 5.10
N ARG A 69 9.71 -8.15 4.33
CA ARG A 69 10.65 -7.07 4.69
C ARG A 69 9.94 -5.72 4.75
N LEU A 70 9.08 -5.42 3.78
CA LEU A 70 8.26 -4.22 3.77
C LEU A 70 7.36 -4.13 5.01
N GLU A 71 6.71 -5.24 5.41
CA GLU A 71 5.91 -5.28 6.64
C GLU A 71 6.76 -5.00 7.90
N SER A 72 8.00 -5.51 7.94
CA SER A 72 8.93 -5.23 9.04
C SER A 72 9.34 -3.75 9.11
N GLU A 73 9.67 -3.14 7.96
CA GLU A 73 9.98 -1.71 7.86
C GLU A 73 8.78 -0.85 8.30
N VAL A 74 7.58 -1.20 7.83
CA VAL A 74 6.33 -0.55 8.22
C VAL A 74 6.06 -0.68 9.72
N ARG A 75 6.33 -1.85 10.32
CA ARG A 75 6.10 -2.08 11.75
C ARG A 75 6.91 -1.13 12.63
N GLN A 76 8.12 -0.75 12.21
CA GLN A 76 8.97 0.19 12.97
C GLN A 76 8.41 1.62 12.98
N ILE A 77 7.69 2.01 11.93
CA ILE A 77 7.12 3.36 11.79
C ILE A 77 5.67 3.46 12.25
N LYS A 78 4.97 2.32 12.40
CA LYS A 78 3.54 2.26 12.74
C LYS A 78 3.18 2.91 14.08
N ASN A 79 4.15 3.03 14.99
CA ASN A 79 3.96 3.64 16.31
C ASN A 79 4.10 5.17 16.30
N ARG A 80 4.23 5.82 15.13
CA ARG A 80 4.31 7.28 15.02
C ARG A 80 2.93 7.86 14.78
N ASP A 81 2.41 8.62 15.75
CA ASP A 81 1.18 9.40 15.63
C ASP A 81 1.51 10.90 15.77
N PRO A 82 1.28 11.74 14.73
CA PRO A 82 0.70 11.41 13.42
C PRO A 82 1.68 10.69 12.49
N CYS A 83 1.15 9.85 11.59
CA CYS A 83 1.95 9.20 10.56
C CYS A 83 2.65 10.25 9.68
N PRO A 84 3.99 10.22 9.56
CA PRO A 84 4.71 11.25 8.81
C PRO A 84 4.38 11.21 7.29
N LYS A 85 3.66 12.22 6.79
CA LYS A 85 3.19 12.32 5.38
C LYS A 85 4.29 12.27 4.31
N HIS A 86 5.50 12.74 4.62
CA HIS A 86 6.58 12.91 3.62
C HIS A 86 7.86 12.13 3.92
N TYR A 87 7.84 11.25 4.91
CA TYR A 87 9.00 10.47 5.29
C TYR A 87 9.30 9.39 4.23
N LYS A 88 10.57 9.22 3.82
CA LYS A 88 11.00 8.03 3.07
C LYS A 88 10.97 6.85 4.04
N ALA A 89 9.78 6.33 4.27
CA ALA A 89 9.50 5.44 5.38
C ALA A 89 9.83 3.97 5.08
N THR A 90 9.90 3.61 3.80
CA THR A 90 10.20 2.25 3.34
C THR A 90 11.16 2.28 2.16
N THR A 91 11.84 1.16 1.93
CA THR A 91 12.77 0.97 0.81
C THR A 91 12.10 1.06 -0.57
N VAL A 92 10.78 0.91 -0.63
CA VAL A 92 10.00 0.85 -1.87
C VAL A 92 9.22 2.14 -2.17
N GLU A 93 9.24 3.11 -1.26
CA GLU A 93 8.56 4.41 -1.40
C GLU A 93 8.92 5.12 -2.73
N TYR A 94 10.18 5.03 -3.16
CA TYR A 94 10.64 5.66 -4.40
C TYR A 94 9.84 5.16 -5.63
N VAL A 95 9.48 3.87 -5.66
CA VAL A 95 8.73 3.25 -6.77
C VAL A 95 7.33 3.86 -6.93
N PHE A 96 6.72 4.23 -5.81
CA PHE A 96 5.41 4.90 -5.79
C PHE A 96 5.55 6.38 -6.15
N ARG A 97 6.57 7.06 -5.60
CA ARG A 97 6.82 8.48 -5.88
C ARG A 97 7.21 8.77 -7.33
N GLU A 98 7.98 7.89 -7.97
CA GLU A 98 8.26 7.97 -9.41
C GLU A 98 6.99 8.03 -10.26
N ARG A 99 5.91 7.41 -9.76
CA ARG A 99 4.59 7.38 -10.39
C ARG A 99 3.63 8.43 -9.82
N LYS A 100 4.14 9.41 -9.06
CA LYS A 100 3.39 10.47 -8.39
C LYS A 100 2.32 9.95 -7.42
N LEU A 101 2.55 8.77 -6.83
CA LEU A 101 1.69 8.19 -5.80
C LEU A 101 2.31 8.42 -4.43
N HIS A 102 1.50 8.92 -3.50
CA HIS A 102 1.85 9.06 -2.09
C HIS A 102 1.17 7.94 -1.30
N VAL A 103 1.95 7.13 -0.59
CA VAL A 103 1.44 5.98 0.15
C VAL A 103 1.48 6.26 1.64
N ASP A 104 0.37 5.99 2.31
CA ASP A 104 0.33 5.91 3.76
C ASP A 104 0.81 4.53 4.22
N TRP A 105 2.08 4.46 4.60
CA TRP A 105 2.71 3.23 5.07
C TRP A 105 2.23 2.81 6.46
N CYS A 106 1.76 3.72 7.31
CA CYS A 106 1.29 3.35 8.65
C CYS A 106 0.02 2.49 8.60
N SER A 107 -0.76 2.63 7.52
CA SER A 107 -1.95 1.84 7.23
C SER A 107 -1.66 0.54 6.45
N PHE A 108 -0.42 0.28 6.04
CA PHE A 108 -0.07 -0.93 5.30
C PHE A 108 -0.15 -2.18 6.20
N LYS A 109 -0.71 -3.27 5.65
CA LYS A 109 -0.85 -4.57 6.33
C LYS A 109 -0.87 -5.69 5.30
N LEU A 110 -0.12 -6.78 5.56
CA LEU A 110 -0.32 -8.03 4.83
C LEU A 110 -1.51 -8.79 5.41
N ILE A 111 -2.45 -9.17 4.55
CA ILE A 111 -3.65 -9.91 4.94
C ILE A 111 -3.49 -11.34 4.45
N ASN A 112 -3.15 -12.25 5.37
CA ASN A 112 -3.13 -13.67 5.06
C ASN A 112 -4.52 -14.27 5.38
N PRO A 113 -5.26 -14.81 4.40
CA PRO A 113 -6.57 -15.41 4.67
C PRO A 113 -6.51 -16.62 5.62
N LYS A 114 -5.33 -17.21 5.84
CA LYS A 114 -5.13 -18.33 6.78
C LYS A 114 -4.91 -17.91 8.24
N LYS A 115 -4.71 -16.62 8.52
CA LYS A 115 -4.75 -16.07 9.89
C LYS A 115 -6.12 -15.42 10.09
N VAL A 116 -7.08 -16.24 10.51
CA VAL A 116 -8.27 -15.75 11.21
C VAL A 116 -7.81 -15.55 12.65
N ASP A 117 -7.62 -14.30 13.04
CA ASP A 117 -7.53 -13.93 14.46
C ASP A 117 -8.94 -13.97 15.08
#